data_AF-A0A941S4F9-F1
#
_entry.id   AF-A0A941S4F9-F1
#
_cell.length_a   1.000
_cell.length_b   1.000
_cell.length_c   1.000
_cell.angle_alpha   90.00
_cell.angle_beta   90.00
_cell.angle_gamma   90.00
#
_symmetry.space_group_name_H-M   'P 1'
#
loop_
_entity.id
_entity.type
_entity.pdbx_description
1 polymer ?
#
loop_
_entity_poly.entity_id
_entity_poly.type
_entity_poly.pdbx_seq_one_letter_code
_entity_poly.pdbx_strand_id
1 'polypeptide(L)' 'FVLREIEGLSVEETAETLDIPAETVRSRHLRARQKIQQTLDPELKSVLGNTFPFAGADCEALTARVLQRMGIVEEG' A
#
# COMPACT_ATOMS: atom_id res chain seq x y z
N PHE A 1 -17.74 -1.01 -2.55
CA PHE A 1 -16.56 -1.48 -1.79
C PHE A 1 -16.76 -2.94 -1.45
N VAL A 2 -17.70 -3.30 -0.56
CA VAL A 2 -17.98 -4.70 -0.17
C VAL A 2 -18.09 -5.65 -1.38
N LEU A 3 -19.04 -5.44 -2.30
CA LEU A 3 -19.19 -6.31 -3.47
C LEU A 3 -17.92 -6.44 -4.34
N ARG A 4 -17.08 -5.40 -4.39
CA ARG A 4 -15.89 -5.34 -5.25
C ARG A 4 -14.64 -5.92 -4.59
N GLU A 5 -14.37 -5.53 -3.35
CA GLU A 5 -13.10 -5.81 -2.66
C GLU A 5 -13.22 -6.97 -1.66
N ILE A 6 -14.43 -7.20 -1.12
CA ILE A 6 -14.67 -8.28 -0.14
C ILE A 6 -15.24 -9.49 -0.84
N GLU A 7 -16.31 -9.29 -1.63
CA GLU A 7 -16.99 -10.38 -2.35
C GLU A 7 -16.34 -10.69 -3.71
N GLY A 8 -15.46 -9.81 -4.21
CA GLY A 8 -14.67 -10.06 -5.41
C GLY A 8 -15.41 -9.99 -6.76
N LEU A 9 -16.67 -9.52 -6.80
CA LEU A 9 -17.42 -9.36 -8.05
C LEU A 9 -16.70 -8.41 -9.00
N SER A 10 -16.79 -8.63 -10.31
CA SER A 10 -16.36 -7.72 -11.37
C SER A 10 -17.15 -6.38 -11.38
N VAL A 11 -16.74 -5.41 -12.21
CA VAL A 11 -17.47 -4.14 -12.34
C VAL A 11 -18.83 -4.39 -12.98
N GLU A 12 -18.85 -5.30 -13.96
CA GLU A 12 -20.00 -5.71 -14.75
C GLU A 12 -21.01 -6.47 -13.89
N GLU A 13 -20.58 -7.48 -13.13
CA GLU A 13 -21.45 -8.22 -12.19
C GLU A 13 -22.00 -7.30 -11.10
N THR A 14 -21.20 -6.36 -10.60
CA THR A 14 -21.67 -5.37 -9.61
C THR A 14 -22.69 -4.41 -10.20
N ALA A 15 -22.50 -3.99 -11.46
CA ALA A 15 -23.41 -3.09 -12.17
C ALA A 15 -24.78 -3.76 -12.39
N GLU A 16 -24.77 -5.03 -12.79
CA GLU A 16 -25.98 -5.85 -12.93
C GLU A 16 -26.67 -6.07 -11.57
N THR A 17 -25.91 -6.48 -10.55
CA THR A 17 -26.45 -6.74 -9.20
C THR A 17 -27.12 -5.51 -8.58
N LEU A 18 -26.58 -4.32 -8.84
CA LEU A 18 -27.06 -3.06 -8.27
C LEU A 18 -27.98 -2.26 -9.20
N ASP A 19 -28.23 -2.76 -10.41
CA ASP A 19 -28.99 -2.09 -11.48
C ASP A 19 -28.54 -0.62 -11.72
N ILE A 20 -27.23 -0.43 -11.92
CA ILE A 20 -26.63 0.89 -12.18
C ILE A 20 -25.57 0.82 -13.29
N PRO A 21 -25.24 1.94 -13.95
CA PRO A 21 -24.19 1.95 -14.97
C PRO A 21 -22.81 1.53 -14.42
N ALA A 22 -22.05 0.75 -15.19
CA ALA A 22 -20.69 0.32 -14.85
C ALA A 22 -19.75 1.49 -14.50
N GLU A 23 -19.87 2.62 -15.19
CA GLU A 23 -19.10 3.84 -14.86
C GLU A 23 -19.43 4.41 -13.47
N THR A 24 -20.68 4.24 -13.02
CA THR A 24 -21.10 4.61 -11.67
C THR A 24 -20.47 3.69 -10.64
N VAL A 25 -20.35 2.38 -10.92
CA VAL A 25 -19.65 1.43 -10.06
C VAL A 25 -18.19 1.84 -9.88
N ARG A 26 -17.47 2.15 -10.97
CA ARG A 26 -16.05 2.58 -10.93
C ARG A 26 -15.85 3.83 -10.08
N SER A 27 -16.65 4.87 -10.34
CA SER A 27 -16.54 6.14 -9.62
C SER A 27 -16.95 6.01 -8.13
N ARG A 28 -18.00 5.26 -7.82
CA ARG A 28 -18.39 4.99 -6.41
C ARG A 28 -17.35 4.14 -5.69
N HIS A 29 -16.73 3.18 -6.38
CA HIS A 29 -15.67 2.35 -5.82
C HIS A 29 -14.44 3.18 -5.45
N LEU A 30 -13.97 4.03 -6.38
CA LEU A 30 -12.84 4.93 -6.14
C LEU A 30 -13.09 5.82 -4.92
N ARG A 31 -14.25 6.48 -4.86
CA ARG A 31 -14.62 7.35 -3.73
C ARG A 31 -14.71 6.58 -2.41
N ALA A 32 -15.24 5.36 -2.43
CA ALA A 32 -15.31 4.53 -1.22
C ALA A 32 -13.91 4.18 -0.70
N ARG A 33 -12.98 3.79 -1.58
CA ARG A 33 -11.59 3.52 -1.21
C ARG A 33 -10.90 4.75 -0.62
N GLN A 34 -11.10 5.93 -1.21
CA GLN A 34 -10.57 7.19 -0.69
C GLN A 34 -11.14 7.53 0.70
N LYS A 35 -12.46 7.38 0.90
CA LYS A 35 -13.08 7.63 2.21
C LYS A 35 -12.54 6.72 3.31
N ILE A 36 -12.33 5.44 2.99
CA ILE A 36 -11.75 4.48 3.93
C ILE A 36 -10.32 4.90 4.28
N GLN A 37 -9.48 5.21 3.27
CA GLN A 37 -8.12 5.70 3.50
C GLN A 37 -8.11 6.95 4.39
N GLN A 38 -8.92 7.97 4.06
CA GLN A 38 -8.99 9.21 4.85
C GLN A 38 -9.43 9.00 6.30
N THR A 39 -10.29 8.00 6.54
CA THR A 39 -10.73 7.65 7.90
C THR A 39 -9.62 6.96 8.69
N LEU A 40 -8.82 6.13 8.01
CA LEU A 40 -7.75 5.35 8.61
C LEU A 40 -6.41 6.10 8.69
N ASP A 41 -6.21 7.13 7.86
CA ASP A 41 -4.98 7.92 7.77
C ASP A 41 -4.47 8.45 9.11
N PRO A 42 -5.30 8.99 10.03
CA PRO A 42 -4.83 9.47 11.33
C PRO A 42 -4.24 8.36 12.19
N GLU A 43 -4.88 7.19 12.21
CA GLU A 43 -4.43 6.03 12.97
C GLU A 43 -3.17 5.42 12.34
N LEU A 44 -3.18 5.20 11.02
CA LEU A 44 -2.04 4.64 10.30
C LEU A 44 -0.80 5.52 10.36
N LYS A 45 -0.90 6.86 10.31
CA LYS A 45 0.28 7.74 10.42
C LYS A 45 0.98 7.58 11.77
N SER A 46 0.21 7.41 12.85
CA SER A 46 0.77 7.21 14.19
C SER A 46 1.48 5.86 14.34
N VAL A 47 0.94 4.81 13.69
CA VAL A 47 1.49 3.45 13.74
C VAL A 47 2.68 3.28 12.79
N LEU A 48 2.54 3.68 11.52
CA LEU A 48 3.55 3.49 10.49
C LEU A 48 4.80 4.36 10.72
N GLY A 49 4.65 5.56 11.27
CA GLY A 49 5.79 6.45 11.56
C GLY A 49 6.76 5.87 12.59
N ASN A 50 6.28 4.98 13.48
CA ASN A 50 7.06 4.44 14.59
C ASN A 50 7.33 2.93 14.48
N THR A 51 6.53 2.16 13.73
CA THR A 51 6.59 0.69 13.73
C THR A 51 7.44 0.12 12.58
N PHE A 52 7.51 0.83 11.45
CA PHE A 52 8.29 0.40 10.29
C PHE A 52 9.27 1.50 9.85
N PRO A 53 10.30 1.80 10.65
CA PRO A 53 11.35 2.71 10.20
C PRO A 53 11.99 2.14 8.93
N PHE A 54 12.22 3.01 7.95
CA PHE A 54 13.02 2.64 6.79
C PHE A 54 14.44 2.29 7.26
N ALA A 55 14.79 1.01 7.23
CA ALA A 55 16.05 0.45 7.75
C ALA A 55 17.27 0.74 6.84
N GLY A 56 17.26 1.85 6.10
CA GLY A 56 18.30 2.19 5.12
C GLY A 56 19.70 2.25 5.74
N ALA A 57 19.81 2.81 6.95
CA ALA A 57 21.08 2.85 7.69
C ALA A 57 21.59 1.45 8.07
N ASP A 58 20.68 0.54 8.44
CA ASP A 58 21.04 -0.85 8.75
C ASP A 58 21.49 -1.61 7.50
N CYS A 59 20.81 -1.39 6.37
CA CYS A 59 21.19 -1.94 5.07
C CYS A 59 22.57 -1.43 4.61
N GLU A 60 22.86 -0.14 4.79
CA GLU A 60 24.16 0.46 4.48
C GLU A 60 25.26 -0.13 5.38
N ALA A 61 25.01 -0.21 6.69
CA ALA A 61 25.94 -0.81 7.64
C ALA A 61 26.19 -2.30 7.38
N LEU A 62 25.18 -3.04 6.95
CA LEU A 62 25.33 -4.45 6.55
C LEU A 62 26.20 -4.55 5.28
N THR A 63 25.92 -3.73 4.28
CA THR A 63 26.67 -3.69 3.02
C THR A 63 28.14 -3.36 3.25
N ALA A 64 28.44 -2.32 4.04
CA ALA A 64 29.80 -1.94 4.39
C ALA A 64 30.57 -3.09 5.07
N ARG A 65 29.93 -3.80 6.02
CA ARG A 65 30.53 -4.97 6.70
C ARG A 65 30.84 -6.12 5.73
N VAL A 66 29.94 -6.40 4.79
CA VAL A 66 30.16 -7.45 3.78
C VAL A 66 31.29 -7.09 2.83
N LEU A 67 31.29 -5.87 2.29
CA LEU A 67 32.35 -5.39 1.39
C LEU A 67 33.73 -5.40 2.08
N GLN A 68 33.79 -4.99 3.35
CA GLN A 68 35.01 -5.06 4.16
C GLN A 68 35.52 -6.49 4.31
N ARG A 69 34.63 -7.45 4.59
CA ARG A 69 35.01 -8.86 4.73
C ARG A 69 35.45 -9.50 3.42
N MET A 70 34.94 -8.99 2.29
CA MET A 70 35.33 -9.44 0.96
C MET A 70 36.60 -8.74 0.42
N GLY A 71 37.12 -7.72 1.13
CA GLY A 71 38.29 -6.96 0.69
C GLY A 71 38.00 -6.03 -0.50
N ILE A 72 36.75 -5.61 -0.67
CA ILE A 72 36.28 -4.75 -1.79
C ILE A 72 36.23 -3.26 -1.38
N VAL A 73 36.82 -2.89 -0.24
CA VAL A 73 36.79 -1.48 0.21
C VAL A 73 37.76 -0.68 -0.65
N GLU A 74 37.24 0.26 -1.45
CA GLU A 74 38.04 1.30 -2.06
C GLU A 74 38.48 2.28 -0.97
N GLU A 75 39.79 2.44 -0.78
CA GLU A 75 40.37 3.53 0.00
C GLU A 75 40.10 4.85 -0.73
N GLY A 76 39.28 5.71 -0.13
CA GLY A 76 38.99 7.07 -0.61
C GLY A 76 38.38 7.94 0.48
#